data_AF-A0A1Y3SJV4-F1
#
_entry.id   AF-A0A1Y3SJV4-F1
#
_cell.length_a   1.000
_cell.length_b   1.000
_cell.length_c   1.000
_cell.angle_alpha   90.00
_cell.angle_beta   90.00
_cell.angle_gamma   90.00
#
_symmetry.space_group_name_H-M   'P 1'
#
loop_
_entity.id
_entity.type
_entity.pdbx_description
1 polymer ?
#
loop_
_entity_poly.entity_id
_entity_poly.type
_entity_poly.pdbx_seq_one_letter_code
_entity_poly.pdbx_strand_id
1 'polypeptide(L)'
;MKNIVLIGMMGCGKTTVGQLLAQQLGRPFVDCDTLIEGNSGRTIAEIFAQDGERGFRSLESQVLEQVGGQDGLVIATGGGAVLSRKNVASLRRNGILVFLDRPIGEICATLDIQGRPLAQDGHEAFVERHLHRLPHYLTAADVLIHDFSTPQATVAEILEKISELGKKFLILNGPNLNLLGKREPGVYGHESYESLCAMIQAYAKEHNSTATCFQSNHEGALIDQIHAADGVFDAIIINPGAYTHYSYAIFDAIQAVDTPAFEVHISNIQARESFRSVSVTAPACVGQIYGLGFEGYLRAMDFFLKGGQ
;
A
#
# COMPACT_ATOMS: atom_id res chain seq x y z
N MET A 1 3.51 -4.81 -3.61
CA MET A 1 3.78 -3.36 -3.35
C MET A 1 2.59 -2.56 -3.86
N LYS A 2 1.96 -1.69 -3.04
CA LYS A 2 0.73 -0.98 -3.46
C LYS A 2 0.95 -0.04 -4.65
N ASN A 3 -0.06 0.04 -5.52
CA ASN A 3 -0.17 1.02 -6.59
C ASN A 3 -0.37 2.44 -6.03
N ILE A 4 0.05 3.44 -6.78
CA ILE A 4 -0.32 4.84 -6.52
C ILE A 4 -1.23 5.30 -7.67
N VAL A 5 -2.49 5.60 -7.35
CA VAL A 5 -3.54 5.87 -8.34
C VAL A 5 -3.88 7.35 -8.30
N LEU A 6 -3.48 8.08 -9.35
CA LEU A 6 -3.76 9.50 -9.50
C LEU A 6 -5.16 9.71 -10.07
N ILE A 7 -6.04 10.32 -9.27
CA ILE A 7 -7.41 10.70 -9.65
C ILE A 7 -7.53 12.22 -9.73
N GLY A 8 -8.50 12.70 -10.50
CA GLY A 8 -8.80 14.14 -10.62
C GLY A 8 -9.25 14.54 -12.03
N MET A 9 -9.65 15.80 -12.17
CA MET A 9 -10.15 16.34 -13.46
C MET A 9 -9.09 16.30 -14.56
N MET A 10 -9.51 16.26 -15.83
CA MET A 10 -8.56 16.43 -16.94
C MET A 10 -7.82 17.76 -16.80
N GLY A 11 -6.55 17.81 -17.19
CA GLY A 11 -5.72 19.02 -17.07
C GLY A 11 -5.13 19.27 -15.68
N CYS A 12 -5.50 18.51 -14.64
CA CYS A 12 -4.90 18.68 -13.30
C CYS A 12 -3.45 18.19 -13.16
N GLY A 13 -2.86 17.61 -14.22
CA GLY A 13 -1.45 17.20 -14.22
C GLY A 13 -1.16 15.72 -13.96
N LYS A 14 -2.18 14.84 -13.90
CA LYS A 14 -2.00 13.39 -13.64
C LYS A 14 -0.88 12.73 -14.45
N THR A 15 -0.84 12.93 -15.76
CA THR A 15 0.16 12.30 -16.63
C THR A 15 1.57 12.82 -16.30
N THR A 16 1.74 14.14 -16.18
CA THR A 16 3.04 14.75 -15.85
C THR A 16 3.53 14.36 -14.45
N VAL A 17 2.68 14.50 -13.43
CA VAL A 17 3.00 14.13 -12.04
C VAL A 17 3.24 12.62 -11.93
N GLY A 18 2.44 11.81 -12.60
CA GLY A 18 2.56 10.35 -12.59
C GLY A 18 3.85 9.85 -13.21
N GLN A 19 4.28 10.43 -14.33
CA GLN A 19 5.57 10.10 -14.95
C GLN A 19 6.76 10.44 -14.04
N LEU A 20 6.75 11.63 -13.43
CA LEU A 20 7.81 12.05 -12.50
C LEU A 20 7.83 11.19 -11.23
N LEU A 21 6.66 10.90 -10.67
CA LEU A 21 6.53 10.04 -9.49
C LEU A 21 7.03 8.62 -9.79
N ALA A 22 6.66 8.06 -10.94
CA ALA A 22 7.13 6.75 -11.39
C ALA A 22 8.65 6.71 -11.55
N GLN A 23 9.23 7.74 -12.17
CA GLN A 23 10.68 7.88 -12.32
C GLN A 23 11.38 7.94 -10.96
N GLN A 24 10.88 8.74 -10.03
CA GLN A 24 11.48 8.88 -8.69
C GLN A 24 11.39 7.61 -7.86
N LEU A 25 10.31 6.83 -8.03
CA LEU A 25 10.11 5.56 -7.35
C LEU A 25 10.74 4.35 -8.05
N GLY A 26 11.26 4.52 -9.27
CA GLY A 26 11.72 3.40 -10.11
C GLY A 26 10.60 2.43 -10.49
N ARG A 27 9.37 2.92 -10.63
CA ARG A 27 8.15 2.11 -10.87
C ARG A 27 7.62 2.31 -12.30
N PRO A 28 6.86 1.35 -12.86
CA PRO A 28 6.18 1.55 -14.15
C PRO A 28 5.04 2.59 -14.03
N PHE A 29 4.92 3.45 -15.04
CA PHE A 29 3.80 4.38 -15.20
C PHE A 29 2.78 3.85 -16.20
N VAL A 30 1.49 3.94 -15.88
CA VAL A 30 0.38 3.55 -16.76
C VAL A 30 -0.64 4.69 -16.85
N ASP A 31 -0.95 5.13 -18.06
CA ASP A 31 -2.07 6.03 -18.35
C ASP A 31 -3.25 5.21 -18.88
N CYS A 32 -4.35 5.17 -18.13
CA CYS A 32 -5.51 4.34 -18.47
C CYS A 32 -6.18 4.77 -19.78
N ASP A 33 -6.20 6.06 -20.10
CA ASP A 33 -6.81 6.55 -21.33
C ASP A 33 -6.01 6.04 -22.54
N THR A 34 -4.67 6.09 -22.47
CA THR A 34 -3.78 5.51 -23.50
C THR A 34 -3.93 3.99 -23.61
N LEU A 35 -4.11 3.29 -22.49
CA LEU A 35 -4.27 1.84 -22.48
C LEU A 35 -5.62 1.40 -23.09
N ILE A 36 -6.69 2.17 -22.88
CA ILE A 36 -7.99 1.94 -23.54
C ILE A 36 -7.85 2.06 -25.05
N GLU A 37 -7.19 3.12 -25.54
CA GLU A 37 -6.98 3.33 -26.98
C GLU A 37 -6.11 2.22 -27.58
N GLY A 38 -5.03 1.85 -26.90
CA GLY A 38 -4.14 0.76 -27.32
C GLY A 38 -4.85 -0.60 -27.39
N ASN A 39 -5.65 -0.95 -26.38
CA ASN A 39 -6.38 -2.22 -26.34
C ASN A 39 -7.51 -2.30 -27.37
N SER A 40 -8.15 -1.17 -27.69
CA SER A 40 -9.28 -1.12 -28.62
C SER A 40 -8.87 -0.85 -30.07
N GLY A 41 -7.65 -0.35 -30.30
CA GLY A 41 -7.18 0.12 -31.60
C GLY A 41 -7.91 1.37 -32.11
N ARG A 42 -8.69 2.04 -31.25
CA ARG A 42 -9.53 3.20 -31.57
C ARG A 42 -9.25 4.33 -30.58
N THR A 43 -9.29 5.56 -31.04
CA THR A 43 -9.22 6.73 -30.16
C THR A 43 -10.45 6.81 -29.26
N ILE A 44 -10.34 7.49 -28.11
CA ILE A 44 -11.49 7.71 -27.22
C ILE A 44 -12.63 8.41 -27.98
N ALA A 45 -12.31 9.37 -28.86
CA ALA A 45 -13.30 10.06 -29.67
C ALA A 45 -14.10 9.10 -30.57
N GLU A 46 -13.43 8.14 -31.22
CA GLU A 46 -14.07 7.12 -32.04
C GLU A 46 -14.93 6.16 -31.22
N ILE A 47 -14.46 5.75 -30.04
CA ILE A 47 -15.22 4.91 -29.11
C ILE A 47 -16.53 5.61 -28.71
N PHE A 48 -16.46 6.89 -28.35
CA PHE A 48 -17.67 7.66 -28.01
C PHE A 48 -18.61 7.81 -29.22
N ALA A 49 -18.08 8.02 -30.42
CA ALA A 49 -18.88 8.16 -31.63
C ALA A 49 -19.59 6.86 -32.04
N GLN A 50 -18.96 5.71 -31.85
CA GLN A 50 -19.47 4.40 -32.29
C GLN A 50 -20.27 3.68 -31.20
N ASP A 51 -19.74 3.64 -29.98
CA ASP A 51 -20.25 2.81 -28.88
C ASP A 51 -20.96 3.65 -27.80
N GLY A 52 -20.90 4.98 -27.90
CA GLY A 52 -21.44 5.91 -26.93
C GLY A 52 -20.70 5.90 -25.59
N GLU A 53 -21.18 6.71 -24.64
CA GLU A 53 -20.59 6.76 -23.30
C GLU A 53 -20.64 5.40 -22.60
N ARG A 54 -21.73 4.65 -22.76
CA ARG A 54 -21.88 3.33 -22.12
C ARG A 54 -20.79 2.35 -22.57
N GLY A 55 -20.45 2.34 -23.86
CA GLY A 55 -19.36 1.52 -24.40
C GLY A 55 -18.01 1.91 -23.81
N PHE A 56 -17.70 3.22 -23.81
CA PHE A 56 -16.49 3.75 -23.20
C PHE A 56 -16.38 3.36 -21.72
N ARG A 57 -17.44 3.52 -20.92
CA ARG A 57 -17.46 3.16 -19.50
C ARG A 57 -17.21 1.68 -19.26
N SER A 58 -17.69 0.81 -20.15
CA SER A 58 -17.42 -0.62 -20.07
C SER A 58 -15.94 -0.92 -20.27
N LEU A 59 -15.30 -0.30 -21.26
CA LEU A 59 -13.86 -0.44 -21.52
C LEU A 59 -13.01 0.16 -20.38
N GLU A 60 -13.39 1.35 -19.89
CA GLU A 60 -12.76 2.00 -18.73
C GLU A 60 -12.78 1.08 -17.50
N SER A 61 -13.92 0.47 -17.19
CA SER A 61 -14.02 -0.49 -16.08
C SER A 61 -13.14 -1.73 -16.25
N GLN A 62 -13.03 -2.28 -17.47
CA GLN A 62 -12.17 -3.44 -17.74
C GLN A 62 -10.70 -3.11 -17.56
N VAL A 63 -10.24 -1.97 -18.08
CA VAL A 63 -8.86 -1.51 -17.94
C VAL A 63 -8.53 -1.23 -16.47
N LEU A 64 -9.41 -0.55 -15.73
CA LEU A 64 -9.20 -0.25 -14.31
C LEU A 64 -9.15 -1.52 -13.44
N GLU A 65 -9.95 -2.54 -13.77
CA GLU A 65 -9.90 -3.85 -13.11
C GLU A 65 -8.57 -4.57 -13.40
N GLN A 66 -8.09 -4.52 -14.64
CA GLN A 66 -6.80 -5.11 -15.05
C GLN A 66 -5.60 -4.44 -14.38
N VAL A 67 -5.53 -3.11 -14.38
CA VAL A 67 -4.38 -2.38 -13.79
C VAL A 67 -4.46 -2.36 -12.27
N GLY A 68 -5.68 -2.32 -11.69
CA GLY A 68 -5.88 -2.36 -10.25
C GLY A 68 -5.50 -3.70 -9.62
N GLY A 69 -5.48 -4.79 -10.39
CA GLY A 69 -5.03 -6.11 -9.97
C GLY A 69 -3.53 -6.36 -10.07
N GLN A 70 -2.75 -5.39 -10.59
CA GLN A 70 -1.29 -5.47 -10.63
C GLN A 70 -0.67 -4.76 -9.41
N ASP A 71 0.63 -4.96 -9.23
CA ASP A 71 1.42 -4.44 -8.12
C ASP A 71 2.44 -3.38 -8.56
N GLY A 72 2.68 -2.41 -7.70
CA GLY A 72 3.81 -1.48 -7.82
C GLY A 72 3.70 -0.47 -8.96
N LEU A 73 2.51 -0.23 -9.51
CA LEU A 73 2.29 0.73 -10.60
C LEU A 73 2.05 2.15 -10.09
N VAL A 74 2.39 3.15 -10.91
CA VAL A 74 1.84 4.50 -10.82
C VAL A 74 0.81 4.66 -11.94
N ILE A 75 -0.46 4.88 -11.58
CA ILE A 75 -1.60 4.81 -12.49
C ILE A 75 -2.25 6.19 -12.61
N ALA A 76 -2.34 6.74 -13.82
CA ALA A 76 -3.17 7.91 -14.11
C ALA A 76 -4.52 7.46 -14.67
N THR A 77 -5.62 7.85 -14.02
CA THR A 77 -6.97 7.46 -14.45
C THR A 77 -7.65 8.51 -15.32
N GLY A 78 -8.60 8.12 -16.14
CA GLY A 78 -9.54 9.05 -16.78
C GLY A 78 -10.34 9.84 -15.73
N GLY A 79 -10.76 11.07 -16.07
CA GLY A 79 -11.47 11.95 -15.13
C GLY A 79 -12.87 11.48 -14.70
N GLY A 80 -13.38 10.37 -15.25
CA GLY A 80 -14.65 9.77 -14.84
C GLY A 80 -14.50 8.48 -14.04
N ALA A 81 -13.26 8.00 -13.84
CA ALA A 81 -12.99 6.69 -13.26
C ALA A 81 -13.66 6.46 -11.89
N VAL A 82 -13.72 7.49 -11.06
CA VAL A 82 -14.26 7.41 -9.68
C VAL A 82 -15.79 7.52 -9.59
N LEU A 83 -16.49 7.75 -10.71
CA LEU A 83 -17.96 7.79 -10.73
C LEU A 83 -18.58 6.41 -10.47
N SER A 84 -17.84 5.35 -10.76
CA SER A 84 -18.26 3.97 -10.52
C SER A 84 -17.67 3.42 -9.22
N ARG A 85 -18.54 2.97 -8.31
CA ARG A 85 -18.10 2.28 -7.08
C ARG A 85 -17.29 1.02 -7.36
N LYS A 86 -17.60 0.28 -8.44
CA LYS A 86 -16.83 -0.91 -8.85
C LYS A 86 -15.39 -0.53 -9.21
N ASN A 87 -15.20 0.56 -9.94
CA ASN A 87 -13.89 1.03 -10.34
C ASN A 87 -13.07 1.46 -9.11
N VAL A 88 -13.67 2.24 -8.20
CA VAL A 88 -13.03 2.64 -6.95
C VAL A 88 -12.62 1.43 -6.13
N ALA A 89 -13.50 0.42 -5.98
CA ALA A 89 -13.19 -0.80 -5.25
C ALA A 89 -12.04 -1.60 -5.89
N SER A 90 -11.97 -1.64 -7.22
CA SER A 90 -10.90 -2.34 -7.95
C SER A 90 -9.55 -1.66 -7.76
N LEU A 91 -9.51 -0.32 -7.87
CA LEU A 91 -8.30 0.46 -7.67
C LEU A 91 -7.84 0.45 -6.21
N ARG A 92 -8.77 0.55 -5.26
CA ARG A 92 -8.45 0.60 -3.82
C ARG A 92 -7.97 -0.74 -3.26
N ARG A 93 -8.34 -1.87 -3.89
CA ARG A 93 -7.93 -3.21 -3.43
C ARG A 93 -6.42 -3.29 -3.21
N ASN A 94 -5.64 -2.69 -4.11
CA ASN A 94 -4.18 -2.69 -4.05
C ASN A 94 -3.57 -1.32 -4.38
N GLY A 95 -4.30 -0.23 -4.11
CA GLY A 95 -3.88 1.11 -4.53
C GLY A 95 -4.20 2.17 -3.50
N ILE A 96 -3.30 3.14 -3.39
CA ILE A 96 -3.51 4.38 -2.66
C ILE A 96 -4.04 5.40 -3.66
N LEU A 97 -5.26 5.89 -3.45
CA LEU A 97 -5.91 6.86 -4.33
C LEU A 97 -5.49 8.28 -3.92
N VAL A 98 -4.77 8.94 -4.83
CA VAL A 98 -4.24 10.30 -4.63
C VAL A 98 -5.05 11.26 -5.50
N PHE A 99 -5.78 12.17 -4.86
CA PHE A 99 -6.53 13.20 -5.56
C PHE A 99 -5.67 14.45 -5.77
N LEU A 100 -5.41 14.74 -7.05
CA LEU A 100 -4.80 15.99 -7.48
C LEU A 100 -5.89 17.07 -7.57
N ASP A 101 -6.14 17.75 -6.45
CA ASP A 101 -7.17 18.80 -6.32
C ASP A 101 -6.66 20.16 -6.80
N ARG A 102 -6.25 20.20 -8.06
CA ARG A 102 -5.77 21.44 -8.68
C ARG A 102 -6.93 22.42 -8.85
N PRO A 103 -6.79 23.69 -8.43
CA PRO A 103 -7.85 24.68 -8.58
C PRO A 103 -8.38 24.76 -10.01
N ILE A 104 -9.71 24.70 -10.16
CA ILE A 104 -10.36 24.64 -11.48
C ILE A 104 -10.02 25.84 -12.36
N GLY A 105 -9.85 27.03 -11.77
CA GLY A 105 -9.45 28.24 -12.50
C GLY A 105 -8.09 28.12 -13.18
N GLU A 106 -7.11 27.45 -12.55
CA GLU A 106 -5.80 27.20 -13.16
C GLU A 106 -5.88 26.15 -14.28
N ILE A 107 -6.72 25.13 -14.10
CA ILE A 107 -6.97 24.12 -15.12
C ILE A 107 -7.59 24.80 -16.36
N CYS A 108 -8.58 25.67 -16.18
CA CYS A 108 -9.19 26.43 -17.27
C CYS A 108 -8.21 27.36 -17.99
N ALA A 109 -7.26 27.97 -17.25
CA ALA A 109 -6.28 28.88 -17.84
C ALA A 109 -5.23 28.19 -18.72
N THR A 110 -5.02 26.88 -18.53
CA THR A 110 -3.97 26.11 -19.21
C THR A 110 -4.50 25.15 -20.28
N LEU A 111 -5.77 24.77 -20.20
CA LEU A 111 -6.43 23.96 -21.22
C LEU A 111 -6.83 24.82 -22.42
N ASP A 112 -6.35 24.47 -23.61
CA ASP A 112 -6.94 24.97 -24.85
C ASP A 112 -8.29 24.26 -25.09
N ILE A 113 -9.36 24.92 -24.61
CA ILE A 113 -10.74 24.43 -24.64
C ILE A 113 -11.25 24.22 -26.09
N GLN A 114 -10.59 24.79 -27.11
CA GLN A 114 -11.08 24.76 -28.49
C GLN A 114 -10.89 23.42 -29.22
N GLY A 115 -10.02 22.51 -28.74
CA GLY A 115 -9.58 21.35 -29.52
C GLY A 115 -10.08 19.95 -29.11
N ARG A 116 -10.92 19.79 -28.08
CA ARG A 116 -11.30 18.45 -27.54
C ARG A 116 -12.82 18.18 -27.54
N PRO A 117 -13.28 16.98 -27.95
CA PRO A 117 -14.71 16.63 -28.02
C PRO A 117 -15.48 16.78 -26.70
N LEU A 118 -14.84 16.55 -25.55
CA LEU A 118 -15.47 16.65 -24.23
C LEU A 118 -15.43 18.06 -23.60
N ALA A 119 -14.81 19.03 -24.28
CA ALA A 119 -14.78 20.45 -23.89
C ALA A 119 -15.70 21.33 -24.76
N GLN A 120 -16.45 20.72 -25.68
CA GLN A 120 -17.31 21.40 -26.66
C GLN A 120 -18.45 22.20 -26.03
N ASP A 121 -18.81 21.91 -24.78
CA ASP A 121 -19.89 22.60 -24.06
C ASP A 121 -19.46 23.94 -23.40
N GLY A 122 -18.18 24.32 -23.55
CA GLY A 122 -17.64 25.59 -23.05
C GLY A 122 -17.18 25.58 -21.58
N HIS A 123 -16.67 26.73 -21.12
CA HIS A 123 -16.09 26.90 -19.77
C HIS A 123 -17.11 26.57 -18.67
N GLU A 124 -18.37 26.96 -18.83
CA GLU A 124 -19.41 26.75 -17.81
C GLU A 124 -19.68 25.26 -17.56
N ALA A 125 -19.88 24.48 -18.63
CA ALA A 125 -20.10 23.04 -18.53
C ALA A 125 -18.88 22.29 -17.95
N PHE A 126 -17.67 22.78 -18.19
CA PHE A 126 -16.46 22.21 -17.59
C PHE A 126 -16.43 22.42 -16.06
N VAL A 127 -16.79 23.61 -15.60
CA VAL A 127 -16.91 23.94 -14.17
C VAL A 127 -18.04 23.13 -13.53
N GLU A 128 -19.21 23.06 -14.16
CA GLU A 128 -20.34 22.27 -13.66
C GLU A 128 -19.96 20.80 -13.49
N ARG A 129 -19.26 20.23 -14.48
CA ARG A 129 -18.74 18.86 -14.41
C ARG A 129 -17.74 18.68 -13.27
N HIS A 130 -16.87 19.65 -13.01
CA HIS A 130 -15.96 19.60 -11.87
C HIS A 130 -16.74 19.58 -10.55
N LEU A 131 -17.71 20.49 -10.38
CA LEU A 131 -18.53 20.57 -9.17
C LEU A 131 -19.31 19.27 -8.91
N HIS A 132 -19.86 18.66 -9.96
CA HIS A 132 -20.54 17.37 -9.84
C HIS A 132 -19.57 16.24 -9.46
N ARG A 133 -18.31 16.27 -9.92
CA ARG A 133 -17.33 15.20 -9.68
C ARG A 133 -16.56 15.35 -8.37
N LEU A 134 -16.43 16.57 -7.83
CA LEU A 134 -15.65 16.86 -6.63
C LEU A 134 -16.03 15.97 -5.43
N PRO A 135 -17.32 15.77 -5.08
CA PRO A 135 -17.67 14.86 -3.99
C PRO A 135 -17.21 13.42 -4.19
N HIS A 136 -17.17 12.95 -5.44
CA HIS A 136 -16.70 11.60 -5.77
C HIS A 136 -15.19 11.48 -5.61
N TYR A 137 -14.41 12.49 -6.01
CA TYR A 137 -12.97 12.51 -5.76
C TYR A 137 -12.65 12.53 -4.27
N LEU A 138 -13.29 13.43 -3.51
CA LEU A 138 -13.09 13.55 -2.06
C LEU A 138 -13.44 12.25 -1.31
N THR A 139 -14.51 11.57 -1.73
CA THR A 139 -14.92 10.28 -1.13
C THR A 139 -13.95 9.15 -1.48
N ALA A 140 -13.36 9.17 -2.68
CA ALA A 140 -12.48 8.12 -3.17
C ALA A 140 -11.02 8.29 -2.71
N ALA A 141 -10.58 9.51 -2.44
CA ALA A 141 -9.20 9.82 -2.10
C ALA A 141 -8.78 9.27 -0.73
N ASP A 142 -7.59 8.69 -0.67
CA ASP A 142 -6.86 8.41 0.56
C ASP A 142 -5.91 9.57 0.90
N VAL A 143 -5.41 10.26 -0.14
CA VAL A 143 -4.50 11.43 -0.03
C VAL A 143 -5.03 12.56 -0.90
N LEU A 144 -5.05 13.78 -0.35
CA LEU A 144 -5.35 15.01 -1.09
C LEU A 144 -4.09 15.83 -1.29
N ILE A 145 -3.92 16.40 -2.48
CA ILE A 145 -2.74 17.19 -2.86
C ILE A 145 -3.20 18.57 -3.30
N HIS A 146 -2.53 19.60 -2.78
CA HIS A 146 -2.87 21.00 -3.05
C HIS A 146 -1.67 21.84 -3.52
N ASP A 147 -0.43 21.38 -3.36
CA ASP A 147 0.75 22.08 -3.87
C ASP A 147 0.95 21.76 -5.36
N PHE A 148 0.66 22.75 -6.19
CA PHE A 148 0.87 22.72 -7.64
C PHE A 148 1.88 23.78 -8.10
N SER A 149 2.73 24.27 -7.19
CA SER A 149 3.76 25.28 -7.49
C SER A 149 4.72 24.79 -8.58
N THR A 150 5.13 23.51 -8.52
CA THR A 150 5.84 22.79 -9.57
C THR A 150 5.43 21.32 -9.56
N PRO A 151 5.55 20.58 -10.69
CA PRO A 151 5.32 19.13 -10.69
C PRO A 151 6.19 18.38 -9.67
N GLN A 152 7.41 18.85 -9.40
CA GLN A 152 8.31 18.27 -8.40
C GLN A 152 7.81 18.48 -6.98
N ALA A 153 7.30 19.67 -6.65
CA ALA A 153 6.69 19.95 -5.35
C ALA A 153 5.45 19.08 -5.12
N THR A 154 4.61 18.93 -6.15
CA THR A 154 3.47 18.01 -6.12
C THR A 154 3.90 16.58 -5.82
N VAL A 155 4.95 16.08 -6.49
CA VAL A 155 5.47 14.73 -6.25
C VAL A 155 6.03 14.60 -4.81
N ALA A 156 6.72 15.62 -4.30
CA ALA A 156 7.23 15.63 -2.93
C ALA A 156 6.08 15.55 -1.91
N GLU A 157 5.02 16.35 -2.07
CA GLU A 157 3.83 16.31 -1.20
C GLU A 157 3.14 14.94 -1.26
N ILE A 158 3.05 14.32 -2.44
CA ILE A 158 2.51 12.96 -2.58
C ILE A 158 3.31 11.95 -1.76
N LEU A 159 4.63 11.96 -1.89
CA LEU A 159 5.50 11.02 -1.19
C LEU A 159 5.46 11.23 0.33
N GLU A 160 5.45 12.48 0.78
CA GLU A 160 5.29 12.86 2.18
C GLU A 160 3.96 12.31 2.73
N LYS A 161 2.83 12.66 2.14
CA LYS A 161 1.51 12.22 2.63
C LYS A 161 1.29 10.72 2.53
N ILE A 162 1.84 10.05 1.51
CA ILE A 162 1.81 8.59 1.43
C ILE A 162 2.62 7.97 2.57
N SER A 163 3.76 8.57 2.94
CA SER A 163 4.57 8.08 4.06
C SER A 163 3.89 8.26 5.42
N GLU A 164 2.98 9.23 5.55
CA GLU A 164 2.16 9.45 6.74
C GLU A 164 0.98 8.48 6.87
N LEU A 165 0.64 7.75 5.79
CA LEU A 165 -0.42 6.74 5.85
C LEU A 165 0.00 5.60 6.77
N GLY A 166 -0.88 5.30 7.72
CA GLY A 166 -0.72 4.20 8.64
C GLY A 166 -0.52 2.84 7.98
N LYS A 167 0.31 2.00 8.60
CA LYS A 167 0.50 0.60 8.24
C LYS A 167 -0.26 -0.34 9.15
N LYS A 168 -0.65 -1.49 8.64
CA LYS A 168 -1.22 -2.60 9.41
C LYS A 168 -0.16 -3.68 9.63
N PHE A 169 0.24 -3.89 10.87
CA PHE A 169 1.20 -4.91 11.26
C PHE A 169 0.51 -6.13 11.87
N LEU A 170 0.93 -7.32 11.45
CA LEU A 170 0.63 -8.56 12.13
C LEU A 170 1.87 -8.99 12.93
N ILE A 171 1.73 -9.14 14.24
CA ILE A 171 2.80 -9.59 15.12
C ILE A 171 2.54 -11.05 15.48
N LEU A 172 3.43 -11.94 15.04
CA LEU A 172 3.31 -13.38 15.26
C LEU A 172 4.36 -13.86 16.25
N ASN A 173 3.91 -14.56 17.28
CA ASN A 173 4.78 -15.09 18.33
C ASN A 173 4.58 -16.59 18.49
N GLY A 174 5.67 -17.32 18.36
CA GLY A 174 5.69 -18.77 18.41
C GLY A 174 5.64 -19.35 19.82
N PRO A 175 6.01 -20.63 19.97
CA PRO A 175 5.82 -21.37 21.19
C PRO A 175 6.50 -20.74 22.41
N ASN A 176 5.81 -20.84 23.55
CA ASN A 176 6.22 -20.39 24.87
C ASN A 176 6.36 -18.86 25.05
N LEU A 177 6.15 -18.05 24.02
CA LEU A 177 6.20 -16.58 24.18
C LEU A 177 5.03 -16.03 25.01
N ASN A 178 3.93 -16.77 25.13
CA ASN A 178 2.88 -16.48 26.11
C ASN A 178 3.32 -16.60 27.57
N LEU A 179 4.49 -17.19 27.84
CA LEU A 179 5.03 -17.40 29.18
C LEU A 179 6.13 -16.40 29.57
N LEU A 180 6.35 -15.34 28.78
CA LEU A 180 7.26 -14.24 29.12
C LEU A 180 6.97 -13.68 30.52
N GLY A 181 8.02 -13.31 31.26
CA GLY A 181 7.94 -12.83 32.64
C GLY A 181 7.64 -13.91 33.71
N LYS A 182 7.27 -15.14 33.32
CA LYS A 182 6.98 -16.25 34.24
C LYS A 182 8.09 -17.32 34.30
N ARG A 183 8.97 -17.39 33.30
CA ARG A 183 10.11 -18.32 33.24
C ARG A 183 11.43 -17.58 33.11
N GLU A 184 12.44 -18.04 33.86
CA GLU A 184 13.85 -17.62 33.78
C GLU A 184 14.06 -16.08 33.64
N PRO A 185 13.77 -15.31 34.71
CA PRO A 185 13.84 -13.84 34.68
C PRO A 185 15.17 -13.27 34.20
N GLY A 186 16.27 -14.01 34.38
CA GLY A 186 17.60 -13.60 33.95
C GLY A 186 17.84 -13.63 32.43
N VAL A 187 17.01 -14.35 31.65
CA VAL A 187 17.17 -14.50 30.19
C VAL A 187 16.13 -13.68 29.42
N TYR A 188 14.91 -13.57 29.94
CA TYR A 188 13.78 -12.93 29.25
C TYR A 188 13.25 -11.68 29.95
N GLY A 189 13.83 -11.28 31.08
CA GLY A 189 13.37 -10.14 31.88
C GLY A 189 12.09 -10.41 32.69
N HIS A 190 11.57 -9.36 33.30
CA HIS A 190 10.32 -9.40 34.09
C HIS A 190 9.08 -9.02 33.27
N GLU A 191 9.26 -8.68 32.00
CA GLU A 191 8.19 -8.17 31.15
C GLU A 191 7.34 -9.33 30.59
N SER A 192 6.02 -9.15 30.56
CA SER A 192 5.05 -10.16 30.15
C SER A 192 4.70 -10.04 28.66
N TYR A 193 4.07 -11.09 28.11
CA TYR A 193 3.56 -11.05 26.73
C TYR A 193 2.55 -9.93 26.51
N GLU A 194 1.71 -9.65 27.50
CA GLU A 194 0.74 -8.55 27.46
C GLU A 194 1.45 -7.19 27.40
N SER A 195 2.55 -7.02 28.13
CA SER A 195 3.35 -5.78 28.07
C SER A 195 4.03 -5.58 26.71
N LEU A 196 4.52 -6.66 26.08
CA LEU A 196 5.02 -6.63 24.70
C LEU A 196 3.94 -6.15 23.73
N CYS A 197 2.74 -6.75 23.81
CA CYS A 197 1.63 -6.39 22.93
C CYS A 197 1.22 -4.92 23.11
N ALA A 198 1.12 -4.45 24.37
CA ALA A 198 0.77 -3.07 24.68
C ALA A 198 1.81 -2.07 24.14
N MET A 199 3.10 -2.38 24.29
CA MET A 199 4.20 -1.58 23.74
C MET A 199 4.09 -1.46 22.22
N ILE A 200 3.93 -2.59 21.51
CA ILE A 200 3.84 -2.61 20.06
C ILE A 200 2.60 -1.85 19.55
N GLN A 201 1.45 -2.04 20.22
CA GLN A 201 0.22 -1.34 19.86
C GLN A 201 0.30 0.17 20.08
N ALA A 202 0.91 0.61 21.20
CA ALA A 202 1.15 2.02 21.46
C ALA A 202 2.07 2.63 20.39
N TYR A 203 3.18 1.94 20.09
CA TYR A 203 4.13 2.39 19.07
C TYR A 203 3.52 2.47 17.67
N ALA A 204 2.70 1.49 17.27
CA ALA A 204 1.95 1.55 16.01
C ALA A 204 1.05 2.79 15.97
N LYS A 205 0.30 3.05 17.06
CA LYS A 205 -0.62 4.18 17.14
C LYS A 205 0.10 5.53 17.04
N GLU A 206 1.28 5.67 17.63
CA GLU A 206 2.12 6.87 17.53
C GLU A 206 2.54 7.18 16.07
N HIS A 207 2.55 6.17 15.21
CA HIS A 207 2.90 6.27 13.79
C HIS A 207 1.67 6.12 12.86
N ASN A 208 0.48 6.53 13.33
CA ASN A 208 -0.80 6.41 12.61
C ASN A 208 -1.15 4.99 12.14
N SER A 209 -0.48 3.98 12.68
CA SER A 209 -0.50 2.58 12.25
C SER A 209 -1.28 1.72 13.25
N THR A 210 -1.53 0.46 12.89
CA THR A 210 -2.19 -0.52 13.77
C THR A 210 -1.34 -1.78 13.88
N ALA A 211 -1.36 -2.45 15.03
CA ALA A 211 -0.72 -3.74 15.21
C ALA A 211 -1.68 -4.77 15.85
N THR A 212 -1.78 -5.93 15.23
CA THR A 212 -2.53 -7.09 15.74
C THR A 212 -1.54 -8.12 16.23
N CYS A 213 -1.58 -8.46 17.53
CA CYS A 213 -0.68 -9.46 18.12
C CYS A 213 -1.37 -10.82 18.23
N PHE A 214 -0.68 -11.87 17.78
CA PHE A 214 -1.12 -13.25 17.88
C PHE A 214 0.02 -14.13 18.39
N GLN A 215 -0.29 -15.03 19.33
CA GLN A 215 0.64 -16.02 19.83
C GLN A 215 0.02 -17.40 19.71
N SER A 216 0.83 -18.39 19.31
CA SER A 216 0.41 -19.78 19.37
C SER A 216 1.58 -20.71 19.66
N ASN A 217 1.26 -21.78 20.39
CA ASN A 217 2.16 -22.93 20.56
C ASN A 217 2.01 -23.94 19.40
N HIS A 218 1.01 -23.78 18.53
CA HIS A 218 0.74 -24.68 17.41
C HIS A 218 1.26 -24.06 16.11
N GLU A 219 2.13 -24.79 15.40
CA GLU A 219 2.72 -24.38 14.12
C GLU A 219 1.65 -24.02 13.07
N GLY A 220 0.67 -24.91 12.86
CA GLY A 220 -0.41 -24.69 11.89
C GLY A 220 -1.20 -23.41 12.13
N ALA A 221 -1.40 -23.02 13.39
CA ALA A 221 -2.11 -21.78 13.71
C ALA A 221 -1.31 -20.53 13.31
N LEU A 222 0.03 -20.57 13.35
CA LEU A 222 0.86 -19.48 12.85
C LEU A 222 0.81 -19.43 11.31
N ILE A 223 0.86 -20.59 10.65
CA ILE A 223 0.72 -20.71 9.19
C ILE A 223 -0.62 -20.13 8.72
N ASP A 224 -1.72 -20.48 9.39
CA ASP A 224 -3.05 -19.95 9.07
C ASP A 224 -3.10 -18.42 9.20
N GLN A 225 -2.43 -17.85 10.21
CA GLN A 225 -2.34 -16.39 10.35
C GLN A 225 -1.45 -15.75 9.27
N ILE A 226 -0.38 -16.41 8.82
CA ILE A 226 0.45 -15.92 7.71
C ILE A 226 -0.38 -15.87 6.42
N HIS A 227 -1.11 -16.93 6.09
CA HIS A 227 -2.00 -16.93 4.92
C HIS A 227 -3.11 -15.88 5.02
N ALA A 228 -3.72 -15.73 6.20
CA ALA A 228 -4.75 -14.71 6.44
C ALA A 228 -4.19 -13.27 6.42
N ALA A 229 -2.86 -13.10 6.46
CA ALA A 229 -2.25 -11.79 6.41
C ALA A 229 -2.27 -11.19 5.00
N ASP A 230 -2.34 -12.04 3.98
CA ASP A 230 -2.22 -11.65 2.58
C ASP A 230 -3.37 -10.73 2.14
N GLY A 231 -3.00 -9.59 1.54
CA GLY A 231 -3.95 -8.53 1.17
C GLY A 231 -4.63 -7.79 2.34
N VAL A 232 -4.32 -8.13 3.60
CA VAL A 232 -4.93 -7.51 4.80
C VAL A 232 -3.94 -6.66 5.57
N PHE A 233 -2.71 -7.17 5.76
CA PHE A 233 -1.64 -6.51 6.49
C PHE A 233 -0.55 -6.00 5.55
N ASP A 234 0.13 -4.92 5.93
CA ASP A 234 1.24 -4.36 5.18
C ASP A 234 2.58 -5.04 5.50
N ALA A 235 2.70 -5.65 6.68
CA ALA A 235 3.90 -6.37 7.11
C ALA A 235 3.61 -7.36 8.25
N ILE A 236 4.43 -8.41 8.32
CA ILE A 236 4.48 -9.37 9.42
C ILE A 236 5.76 -9.16 10.22
N ILE A 237 5.67 -9.03 11.55
CA ILE A 237 6.81 -9.15 12.46
C ILE A 237 6.67 -10.48 13.17
N ILE A 238 7.61 -11.41 12.94
CA ILE A 238 7.51 -12.78 13.45
C ILE A 238 8.66 -13.12 14.39
N ASN A 239 8.32 -13.62 15.57
CA ASN A 239 9.25 -14.37 16.42
C ASN A 239 8.81 -15.83 16.42
N PRO A 240 9.43 -16.73 15.63
CA PRO A 240 9.01 -18.12 15.54
C PRO A 240 9.25 -18.93 16.83
N GLY A 241 9.98 -18.38 17.81
CA GLY A 241 10.36 -19.09 19.04
C GLY A 241 11.20 -20.33 18.72
N ALA A 242 10.81 -21.50 19.22
CA ALA A 242 11.53 -22.75 18.92
C ALA A 242 11.44 -23.17 17.45
N TYR A 243 10.40 -22.73 16.71
CA TYR A 243 10.21 -23.10 15.31
C TYR A 243 11.26 -22.51 14.37
N THR A 244 11.96 -21.47 14.81
CA THR A 244 13.11 -20.85 14.14
C THR A 244 14.10 -21.88 13.62
N HIS A 245 14.28 -23.01 14.31
CA HIS A 245 15.32 -23.99 13.99
C HIS A 245 14.80 -25.20 13.19
N TYR A 246 13.49 -25.36 13.01
CA TYR A 246 12.92 -26.61 12.50
C TYR A 246 11.76 -26.44 11.52
N SER A 247 11.08 -25.30 11.52
CA SER A 247 9.84 -25.12 10.77
C SER A 247 10.10 -24.61 9.35
N TYR A 248 10.40 -25.54 8.45
CA TYR A 248 10.32 -25.26 7.01
C TYR A 248 8.88 -24.98 6.56
N ALA A 249 7.88 -25.45 7.32
CA ALA A 249 6.49 -25.15 7.03
C ALA A 249 6.16 -23.65 7.22
N ILE A 250 6.68 -23.00 8.26
CA ILE A 250 6.56 -21.54 8.42
C ILE A 250 7.36 -20.80 7.34
N PHE A 251 8.55 -21.29 6.97
CA PHE A 251 9.33 -20.74 5.85
C PHE A 251 8.50 -20.74 4.56
N ASP A 252 7.91 -21.88 4.19
CA ASP A 252 7.10 -22.02 2.98
C ASP A 252 5.83 -21.15 3.04
N ALA A 253 5.21 -21.04 4.22
CA ALA A 253 4.04 -20.18 4.41
C ALA A 253 4.38 -18.69 4.19
N ILE A 254 5.53 -18.22 4.66
CA ILE A 254 6.00 -16.84 4.42
C ILE A 254 6.27 -16.62 2.93
N GLN A 255 6.86 -17.59 2.22
CA GLN A 255 7.11 -17.50 0.78
C GLN A 255 5.83 -17.54 -0.07
N ALA A 256 4.74 -18.08 0.48
CA ALA A 256 3.47 -18.25 -0.24
C ALA A 256 2.57 -17.01 -0.25
N VAL A 257 2.95 -15.92 0.43
CA VAL A 257 2.17 -14.68 0.53
C VAL A 257 3.01 -13.47 0.10
N ASP A 258 2.35 -12.42 -0.39
CA ASP A 258 3.04 -11.19 -0.81
C ASP A 258 3.38 -10.26 0.37
N THR A 259 2.76 -10.49 1.54
CA THR A 259 3.02 -9.69 2.75
C THR A 259 4.42 -9.94 3.30
N PRO A 260 5.31 -8.94 3.33
CA PRO A 260 6.69 -9.13 3.74
C PRO A 260 6.80 -9.42 5.25
N ALA A 261 7.63 -10.39 5.61
CA ALA A 261 7.90 -10.75 7.00
C ALA A 261 9.30 -10.28 7.46
N PHE A 262 9.42 -9.86 8.71
CA PHE A 262 10.68 -9.54 9.37
C PHE A 262 10.82 -10.39 10.63
N GLU A 263 11.91 -11.13 10.75
CA GLU A 263 12.12 -12.03 11.87
C GLU A 263 12.76 -11.32 13.06
N VAL A 264 12.22 -11.54 14.27
CA VAL A 264 12.73 -10.94 15.49
C VAL A 264 12.93 -11.98 16.59
N HIS A 265 13.96 -11.79 17.41
CA HIS A 265 14.20 -12.57 18.62
C HIS A 265 14.54 -11.67 19.80
N ILE A 266 13.85 -11.90 20.92
CA ILE A 266 14.11 -11.18 22.18
C ILE A 266 15.56 -11.41 22.64
N SER A 267 16.01 -12.66 22.64
CA SER A 267 17.36 -13.05 23.05
C SER A 267 18.30 -13.24 21.86
N ASN A 268 19.61 -13.15 22.10
CA ASN A 268 20.60 -13.52 21.10
C ASN A 268 20.59 -15.04 20.86
N ILE A 269 20.15 -15.45 19.67
CA ILE A 269 20.07 -16.87 19.28
C ILE A 269 21.45 -17.49 18.95
N GLN A 270 22.44 -16.68 18.57
CA GLN A 270 23.79 -17.14 18.25
C GLN A 270 24.64 -17.46 19.48
N ALA A 271 24.28 -16.91 20.64
CA ALA A 271 24.95 -17.19 21.92
C ALA A 271 24.48 -18.50 22.58
N ARG A 272 23.63 -19.28 21.90
CA ARG A 272 23.03 -20.51 22.41
C ARG A 272 23.70 -21.77 21.83
N GLU A 273 23.20 -22.93 22.22
CA GLU A 273 23.69 -24.23 21.78
C GLU A 273 23.69 -24.34 20.24
N SER A 274 24.61 -25.11 19.66
CA SER A 274 24.84 -25.16 18.20
C SER A 274 23.62 -25.57 17.37
N PHE A 275 22.65 -26.29 17.95
CA PHE A 275 21.40 -26.64 17.25
C PHE A 275 20.41 -25.46 17.17
N ARG A 276 20.64 -24.36 17.91
CA ARG A 276 19.83 -23.13 17.94
C ARG A 276 20.47 -21.95 17.21
N SER A 277 21.63 -22.14 16.58
CA SER A 277 22.33 -21.04 15.91
C SER A 277 21.86 -20.79 14.48
N VAL A 278 21.03 -21.68 13.92
CA VAL A 278 20.53 -21.57 12.53
C VAL A 278 19.04 -21.24 12.56
N SER A 279 18.65 -20.15 11.88
CA SER A 279 17.25 -19.87 11.58
C SER A 279 16.91 -20.41 10.20
N VAL A 280 15.97 -21.35 10.12
CA VAL A 280 15.44 -21.88 8.86
C VAL A 280 14.35 -20.98 8.28
N THR A 281 13.75 -20.11 9.09
CA THR A 281 12.70 -19.17 8.69
C THR A 281 13.26 -17.83 8.18
N ALA A 282 14.43 -17.40 8.69
CA ALA A 282 15.02 -16.10 8.36
C ALA A 282 15.25 -15.89 6.85
N PRO A 283 15.64 -16.89 6.03
CA PRO A 283 15.80 -16.68 4.60
C PRO A 283 14.51 -16.35 3.85
N ALA A 284 13.33 -16.58 4.45
CA ALA A 284 12.05 -16.12 3.89
C ALA A 284 11.65 -14.71 4.32
N CYS A 285 12.37 -14.12 5.29
CA CYS A 285 12.10 -12.78 5.79
C CYS A 285 12.96 -11.74 5.08
N VAL A 286 12.48 -10.49 5.03
CA VAL A 286 13.23 -9.36 4.46
C VAL A 286 14.39 -8.89 5.36
N GLY A 287 14.40 -9.34 6.62
CA GLY A 287 15.42 -9.03 7.59
C GLY A 287 15.27 -9.85 8.87
N GLN A 288 16.30 -9.79 9.71
CA GLN A 288 16.33 -10.46 11.02
C GLN A 288 16.99 -9.56 12.06
N ILE A 289 16.39 -9.46 13.25
CA ILE A 289 16.96 -8.80 14.43
C ILE A 289 16.92 -9.79 15.61
N TYR A 290 18.00 -9.87 16.39
CA TYR A 290 18.03 -10.70 17.60
C TYR A 290 18.81 -10.04 18.73
N GLY A 291 18.39 -10.32 19.97
CA GLY A 291 19.12 -9.91 21.18
C GLY A 291 18.88 -8.47 21.64
N LEU A 292 17.87 -7.78 21.10
CA LEU A 292 17.48 -6.42 21.53
C LEU A 292 16.29 -6.40 22.49
N GLY A 293 15.84 -7.56 22.99
CA GLY A 293 14.64 -7.62 23.81
C GLY A 293 13.38 -7.21 23.02
N PHE A 294 12.47 -6.50 23.68
CA PHE A 294 11.24 -6.01 23.04
C PHE A 294 11.49 -4.90 22.01
N GLU A 295 12.56 -4.12 22.19
CA GLU A 295 12.98 -3.08 21.24
C GLU A 295 13.21 -3.65 19.82
N GLY A 296 13.59 -4.92 19.70
CA GLY A 296 13.75 -5.59 18.41
C GLY A 296 12.48 -5.57 17.56
N TYR A 297 11.30 -5.66 18.18
CA TYR A 297 10.02 -5.56 17.47
C TYR A 297 9.81 -4.14 16.91
N LEU A 298 10.10 -3.12 17.72
CA LEU A 298 9.93 -1.72 17.30
C LEU A 298 10.88 -1.37 16.16
N ARG A 299 12.14 -1.86 16.21
CA ARG A 299 13.12 -1.69 15.13
C ARG A 299 12.70 -2.38 13.83
N ALA A 300 12.10 -3.56 13.91
CA ALA A 300 11.55 -4.23 12.75
C ALA A 300 10.33 -3.50 12.16
N MET A 301 9.47 -2.88 13.00
CA MET A 301 8.40 -2.00 12.51
C MET A 301 8.96 -0.74 11.84
N ASP A 302 9.98 -0.12 12.44
CA ASP A 302 10.70 1.04 11.94
C ASP A 302 11.21 0.83 10.49
N PHE A 303 11.73 -0.37 10.19
CA PHE A 303 12.15 -0.75 8.84
C PHE A 303 11.02 -0.55 7.82
N PHE A 304 9.80 -1.01 8.14
CA PHE A 304 8.66 -0.84 7.25
C PHE A 304 8.08 0.57 7.25
N LEU A 305 8.08 1.26 8.40
CA LEU A 305 7.59 2.63 8.52
C LEU A 305 8.45 3.61 7.71
N LYS A 306 9.78 3.40 7.68
CA LYS A 306 10.74 4.27 6.97
C LYS A 306 10.97 3.90 5.50
N GLY A 307 10.23 2.92 4.98
CA GLY A 307 10.30 2.54 3.56
C GLY A 307 11.45 1.58 3.19
N GLY A 308 12.00 0.83 4.14
CA GLY A 308 12.91 -0.30 3.88
C GLY A 308 14.26 0.09 3.29
N GLN A 309 15.02 0.94 3.98
CA GLN A 309 16.44 1.19 3.67
C GLN A 309 17.36 0.16 4.31
#